data_AF-A0A1J7CA26-F1
#
_entry.id   AF-A0A1J7CA26-F1
#
_cell.length_a   1.000
_cell.length_b   1.000
_cell.length_c   1.000
_cell.angle_alpha   90.00
_cell.angle_beta   90.00
_cell.angle_gamma   90.00
#
_symmetry.space_group_name_H-M   'P 1'
#
loop_
_entity.id
_entity.type
_entity.pdbx_description
1 polymer ?
#
loop_
_entity_poly.entity_id
_entity_poly.type
_entity_poly.pdbx_seq_one_letter_code
_entity_poly.pdbx_strand_id
1 'polypeptide(L)'
;MHGIQPCRGNGVVVIAIKAEQERIRISVTDTGSGISEAVIEQVRRNEQPSRRIGLRNVHQRVALLYGEGLHIRRREPGTEIWFYLTADGRKQAA
;
A
#
# COMPACT_ATOMS: atom_id res chain seq x y z
N MET A 1 -11.42 -10.70 4.96
CA MET A 1 -11.66 -9.98 3.70
C MET A 1 -11.59 -8.49 4.01
N HIS A 2 -10.82 -7.67 3.27
CA HIS A 2 -10.55 -6.26 3.62
C HIS A 2 -10.47 -5.37 2.37
N GLY A 3 -10.54 -4.06 2.53
CA GLY A 3 -10.53 -3.09 1.42
C GLY A 3 -11.91 -2.95 0.78
N ILE A 4 -11.97 -3.03 -0.55
CA ILE A 4 -13.19 -2.86 -1.33
C ILE A 4 -14.04 -4.13 -1.45
N GLN A 5 -13.43 -5.31 -1.27
CA GLN A 5 -14.09 -6.61 -1.42
C GLN A 5 -15.29 -6.84 -0.47
N PRO A 6 -15.28 -6.36 0.79
CA PRO A 6 -16.45 -6.46 1.69
C PRO A 6 -17.60 -5.50 1.34
N CYS A 7 -17.38 -4.51 0.46
CA CYS A 7 -18.42 -3.52 0.15
C CYS A 7 -19.47 -4.12 -0.79
N ARG A 8 -20.71 -4.18 -0.31
CA ARG A 8 -21.88 -4.42 -1.15
C ARG A 8 -22.25 -3.12 -1.85
N GLY A 9 -21.93 -2.98 -3.13
CA GLY A 9 -22.28 -1.81 -3.95
C GLY A 9 -21.14 -1.36 -4.88
N ASN A 10 -21.29 -0.17 -5.47
CA ASN A 10 -20.29 0.44 -6.35
C ASN A 10 -19.13 0.99 -5.51
N GLY A 11 -18.01 0.28 -5.49
CA GLY A 11 -16.75 0.79 -4.96
C GLY A 11 -15.91 1.40 -6.07
N VAL A 12 -15.19 2.48 -5.76
CA VAL A 12 -14.23 3.10 -6.68
C VAL A 12 -12.82 2.74 -6.25
N VAL A 13 -11.99 2.34 -7.22
CA VAL A 13 -10.54 2.22 -7.06
C VAL A 13 -9.89 3.27 -7.94
N VAL A 14 -9.04 4.10 -7.34
CA VAL A 14 -8.27 5.15 -8.03
C VAL A 14 -6.80 4.78 -7.98
N ILE A 15 -6.18 4.69 -9.14
CA ILE A 15 -4.72 4.55 -9.28
C ILE A 15 -4.18 5.90 -9.75
N ALA A 16 -3.24 6.46 -9.01
CA ALA A 16 -2.63 7.74 -9.33
C ALA A 16 -1.11 7.66 -9.25
N ILE A 17 -0.46 8.25 -10.26
CA ILE A 17 0.99 8.40 -10.36
C ILE A 17 1.29 9.89 -10.28
N LYS A 18 2.15 10.29 -9.35
CA LYS A 18 2.56 11.69 -9.17
C LYS A 18 4.07 11.78 -9.04
N ALA A 19 4.69 12.71 -9.77
CA ALA A 19 6.06 13.10 -9.49
C ALA A 19 6.07 13.96 -8.22
N GLU A 20 6.84 13.55 -7.22
CA GLU A 20 7.02 14.25 -5.95
C GLU A 20 8.53 14.42 -5.71
N GLN A 21 9.03 15.65 -5.91
CA GLN A 21 10.46 15.98 -5.80
C GLN A 21 11.33 15.08 -6.71
N GLU A 22 12.22 14.28 -6.13
CA GLU A 22 13.13 13.35 -6.84
C GLU A 22 12.57 11.91 -6.93
N ARG A 23 11.29 11.72 -6.58
CA ARG A 23 10.65 10.40 -6.53
C ARG A 23 9.32 10.41 -7.27
N ILE A 24 8.88 9.22 -7.67
CA ILE A 24 7.55 9.03 -8.24
C ILE A 24 6.70 8.28 -7.22
N ARG A 25 5.61 8.90 -6.79
CA ARG A 25 4.62 8.27 -5.91
C ARG A 25 3.60 7.51 -6.75
N ILE A 26 3.49 6.21 -6.53
CA ILE A 26 2.42 5.38 -7.07
C ILE A 26 1.46 5.08 -5.92
N SER A 27 0.19 5.45 -6.10
CA SER A 27 -0.85 5.31 -5.08
C SER A 27 -2.08 4.58 -5.61
N VAL A 28 -2.67 3.75 -4.76
CA VAL A 28 -3.94 3.06 -5.00
C VAL A 28 -4.87 3.39 -3.84
N THR A 29 -6.01 4.00 -4.14
CA THR A 29 -7.03 4.36 -3.17
C THR A 29 -8.32 3.62 -3.46
N ASP A 30 -8.89 2.96 -2.46
CA ASP A 30 -10.25 2.40 -2.56
C ASP A 30 -11.23 3.19 -1.71
N THR A 31 -12.52 3.11 -2.02
CA THR A 31 -13.62 3.67 -1.20
C THR A 31 -14.34 2.60 -0.36
N GLY A 32 -13.65 1.51 -0.04
CA GLY A 32 -14.22 0.37 0.64
C GLY A 32 -14.32 0.51 2.17
N SER A 33 -14.53 -0.62 2.84
CA SER A 33 -14.41 -0.72 4.31
C SER A 33 -12.97 -0.48 4.82
N GLY A 34 -12.01 -0.49 3.89
CA GLY A 34 -10.61 -0.22 4.14
C GLY A 34 -9.91 -1.30 4.97
N ILE A 35 -8.73 -0.96 5.45
CA ILE A 35 -7.90 -1.77 6.34
C ILE A 35 -7.99 -1.18 7.74
N SER A 36 -8.23 -2.02 8.75
CA SER A 36 -8.24 -1.59 10.15
C SER A 36 -6.87 -1.09 10.60
N GLU A 37 -6.86 -0.08 11.47
CA GLU A 37 -5.63 0.55 11.95
C GLU A 37 -4.68 -0.46 12.61
N ALA A 38 -5.24 -1.40 13.38
CA ALA A 38 -4.48 -2.49 13.99
C ALA A 38 -3.65 -3.28 12.97
N VAL A 39 -4.14 -3.44 11.74
CA VAL A 39 -3.39 -4.13 10.69
C VAL A 39 -2.39 -3.23 9.99
N ILE A 40 -2.72 -1.95 9.79
CA ILE A 40 -1.76 -0.97 9.26
C ILE A 40 -0.52 -0.96 10.15
N GLU A 41 -0.74 -0.94 11.46
CA GLU A 41 0.31 -0.97 12.47
C GLU A 41 1.08 -2.30 12.50
N GLN A 42 0.43 -3.45 12.31
CA GLN A 42 1.13 -4.73 12.15
C GLN A 42 2.03 -4.76 10.92
N VAL A 43 1.57 -4.22 9.79
CA VAL A 43 2.38 -4.13 8.57
C VAL A 43 3.58 -3.20 8.79
N ARG A 44 3.38 -2.07 9.47
CA ARG A 44 4.48 -1.16 9.87
C ARG A 44 5.51 -1.83 10.77
N ARG A 45 5.06 -2.67 11.70
CA ARG A 45 5.95 -3.40 12.63
C ARG A 45 6.57 -4.66 12.03
N ASN A 46 6.32 -4.97 10.75
CA ASN A 46 6.68 -6.27 10.15
C ASN A 46 6.17 -7.49 10.95
N GLU A 47 5.14 -7.29 11.78
CA GLU A 47 4.55 -8.32 12.64
C GLU A 47 3.54 -9.14 11.84
N GLN A 48 3.57 -10.47 12.02
CA GLN A 48 2.77 -11.44 11.26
C GLN A 48 1.26 -11.29 11.54
N PRO A 49 0.45 -10.78 10.61
CA PRO A 49 -0.99 -10.95 10.69
C PRO A 49 -1.26 -12.33 10.06
N SER A 50 -1.60 -13.31 10.89
CA SER A 50 -1.85 -14.72 10.54
C SER A 50 -2.87 -14.97 9.40
N ARG A 51 -3.50 -13.93 8.84
CA ARG A 51 -4.51 -14.00 7.77
C ARG A 51 -4.28 -13.07 6.57
N ARG A 52 -3.12 -12.42 6.39
CA ARG A 52 -2.91 -11.41 5.32
C ARG A 52 -1.62 -11.58 4.51
N ILE A 53 -1.46 -12.74 3.88
CA ILE A 53 -0.32 -13.11 3.03
C ILE A 53 -0.08 -12.11 1.87
N GLY A 54 -1.15 -11.62 1.24
CA GLY A 54 -1.04 -10.76 0.05
C GLY A 54 -0.33 -9.44 0.31
N LEU A 55 -0.66 -8.74 1.40
CA LEU A 55 -0.13 -7.40 1.66
C LEU A 55 1.34 -7.44 2.09
N ARG A 56 1.74 -8.49 2.84
CA ARG A 56 3.14 -8.73 3.17
C ARG A 56 3.98 -9.02 1.93
N ASN A 57 3.50 -9.89 1.03
CA ASN A 57 4.23 -10.24 -0.18
C ASN A 57 4.48 -9.00 -1.06
N VAL A 58 3.49 -8.11 -1.17
CA VAL A 58 3.68 -6.84 -1.89
C VAL A 58 4.64 -5.93 -1.13
N HIS A 59 4.46 -5.73 0.18
CA HIS A 59 5.36 -4.91 1.01
C HIS A 59 6.83 -5.35 0.88
N GLN A 60 7.10 -6.65 1.03
CA GLN A 60 8.44 -7.22 0.91
C GLN A 60 9.01 -7.06 -0.51
N ARG A 61 8.21 -7.31 -1.55
CA ARG A 61 8.67 -7.14 -2.94
C ARG A 61 8.99 -5.69 -3.27
N VAL A 62 8.15 -4.76 -2.83
CA VAL A 62 8.37 -3.33 -3.05
C VAL A 62 9.62 -2.86 -2.30
N ALA A 63 9.79 -3.26 -1.03
CA ALA A 63 11.00 -2.96 -0.25
C ALA A 63 12.27 -3.51 -0.92
N LEU A 64 12.25 -4.76 -1.40
CA LEU A 64 13.39 -5.38 -2.08
C LEU A 64 13.72 -4.73 -3.43
N LEU A 65 12.72 -4.20 -4.14
CA LEU A 65 12.93 -3.61 -5.46
C LEU A 65 13.31 -2.12 -5.40
N TYR A 66 12.78 -1.39 -4.42
CA TYR A 66 12.80 0.06 -4.39
C TYR A 66 13.36 0.66 -3.09
N GLY A 67 13.83 -0.18 -2.15
CA GLY A 67 14.48 0.23 -0.90
C GLY A 67 13.52 0.62 0.23
N GLU A 68 12.26 0.93 -0.09
CA GLU A 68 11.21 1.28 0.86
C GLU A 68 9.97 0.41 0.65
N GLY A 69 9.29 0.03 1.72
CA GLY A 69 8.09 -0.79 1.66
C GLY A 69 6.82 -0.01 1.26
N LEU A 70 5.67 -0.68 1.37
CA LEU A 70 4.38 -0.01 1.22
C LEU A 70 4.09 0.91 2.40
N HIS A 71 3.63 2.12 2.10
CA HIS A 71 2.91 2.97 3.03
C HIS A 71 1.41 2.72 2.91
N ILE A 72 0.72 2.74 4.05
CA ILE A 72 -0.71 2.51 4.12
C ILE A 72 -1.29 3.58 5.03
N ARG A 73 -2.40 4.18 4.60
CA ARG A 73 -3.19 5.13 5.38
C ARG A 73 -4.66 4.77 5.26
N ARG A 74 -5.33 4.66 6.40
CA ARG A 74 -6.78 4.53 6.43
C ARG A 74 -7.43 5.82 5.93
N ARG A 75 -8.46 5.70 5.11
CA ARG A 75 -9.33 6.80 4.70
C ARG A 75 -10.76 6.50 5.12
N GLU A 76 -11.57 7.53 5.23
CA GLU A 76 -13.00 7.39 5.50
C GLU A 76 -13.78 8.03 4.35
N PRO A 77 -14.34 7.22 3.42
CA PRO A 77 -14.25 5.76 3.33
C PRO A 77 -12.92 5.25 2.72
N GLY A 78 -12.53 4.02 3.07
CA GLY A 78 -11.52 3.24 2.34
C GLY A 78 -10.08 3.25 2.85
N THR A 79 -9.13 3.09 1.94
CA THR A 79 -7.70 3.02 2.26
C THR A 79 -6.87 3.52 1.10
N GLU A 80 -5.79 4.21 1.42
CA GLU A 80 -4.76 4.60 0.46
C GLU A 80 -3.50 3.80 0.75
N ILE A 81 -2.98 3.15 -0.27
CA ILE A 81 -1.69 2.46 -0.25
C ILE A 81 -0.79 3.13 -1.27
N TRP A 82 0.46 3.43 -0.92
CA TRP A 82 1.41 4.00 -1.86
C TRP A 82 2.83 3.51 -1.60
N PHE A 83 3.67 3.66 -2.61
CA PHE A 83 5.11 3.48 -2.52
C PHE A 83 5.80 4.45 -3.48
N TYR A 84 7.10 4.61 -3.29
CA TYR A 84 7.92 5.48 -4.12
C TYR A 84 8.80 4.67 -5.05
N LEU A 85 8.95 5.17 -6.28
CA LEU A 85 10.02 4.79 -7.19
C LEU A 85 11.10 5.88 -7.12
N THR A 86 12.36 5.47 -7.21
CA THR A 86 13.49 6.38 -7.46
C THR A 86 13.48 6.79 -8.94
N ALA A 87 13.72 8.06 -9.24
CA ALA A 87 13.69 8.59 -10.61
C ALA A 87 14.69 7.87 -11.55
N ASP A 88 15.76 7.29 -11.00
CA ASP A 88 16.81 6.64 -11.77
C ASP A 88 16.50 5.19 -12.18
N GLY A 89 15.39 4.59 -11.73
CA GLY A 89 15.02 3.21 -12.02
C GLY A 89 16.03 2.14 -11.56
N ARG A 90 17.10 2.55 -10.88
CA ARG A 90 18.12 1.65 -10.34
C ARG A 90 17.59 1.01 -9.07
N LYS A 91 17.66 -0.31 -9.01
CA LYS A 91 17.51 -1.07 -7.77
C LYS A 91 18.52 -0.50 -6.77
N GLN A 92 18.04 -0.01 -5.62
CA GLN A 92 18.95 0.22 -4.50
C GLN A 92 19.37 -1.16 -4.00
N ALA A 93 20.59 -1.56 -4.34
CA ALA A 93 21.22 -2.72 -3.75
C ALA A 93 21.51 -2.39 -2.28
N ALA A 94 20.94 -3.19 -1.37
CA ALA A 94 21.41 -3.28 0.01
C ALA A 94 22.77 -3.97 0.06
#